data_AF-A0A1E4FCA6-F1
#
_entry.id   AF-A0A1E4FCA6-F1
#
_cell.length_a   1.000
_cell.length_b   1.000
_cell.length_c   1.000
_cell.angle_alpha   90.00
_cell.angle_beta   90.00
_cell.angle_gamma   90.00
#
_symmetry.space_group_name_H-M   'P 1'
#
loop_
_entity.id
_entity.type
_entity.pdbx_description
1 polymer ?
#
loop_
_entity_poly.entity_id
_entity_poly.type
_entity_poly.pdbx_seq_one_letter_code
_entity_poly.pdbx_strand_id
1 'polypeptide(L)'
;MIWLIELALVLLLLGGGWTLMSKGRHTDQREALTMRRVDAYIETIRRERRNPELAAMSDTELRDLLHSGARNLRAAEQRRGWTLLGISAASLVAATIMASMEGWVGFGVTAAVGAIVAYGTNEFLNRQMRAPLERRGIDIERLTVE
;
A
#
# COMPACT_ATOMS: atom_id res chain seq x y z
N MET A 1 -31.60 -9.84 9.27
CA MET A 1 -30.95 -8.50 9.19
C MET A 1 -29.83 -8.33 10.21
N ILE A 2 -30.06 -8.56 11.52
CA ILE A 2 -29.01 -8.52 12.57
C ILE A 2 -27.79 -9.40 12.20
N TRP A 3 -28.03 -10.62 11.72
CA TRP A 3 -26.98 -11.55 11.30
C TRP A 3 -26.06 -11.03 10.19
N LEU A 4 -26.54 -10.19 9.25
CA LEU A 4 -25.71 -9.64 8.18
C LEU A 4 -24.80 -8.52 8.70
N ILE A 5 -25.30 -7.71 9.64
CA ILE A 5 -24.53 -6.67 10.32
C ILE A 5 -23.44 -7.28 11.19
N GLU A 6 -23.78 -8.32 11.96
CA GLU A 6 -22.81 -9.04 12.79
C GLU A 6 -21.73 -9.72 11.94
N LEU A 7 -22.11 -10.35 10.82
CA LEU A 7 -21.14 -11.03 9.95
C LEU A 7 -20.21 -10.04 9.24
N ALA A 8 -20.75 -8.88 8.82
CA ALA A 8 -19.96 -7.76 8.30
C ALA A 8 -18.96 -7.23 9.34
N LEU A 9 -19.41 -7.00 10.58
CA LEU A 9 -18.57 -6.55 11.69
C LEU A 9 -17.48 -7.56 12.06
N VAL A 10 -17.81 -8.85 12.08
CA VAL A 10 -16.87 -9.93 12.37
C VAL A 10 -15.79 -10.01 11.28
N LEU A 11 -16.16 -9.91 10.00
CA LEU A 11 -15.16 -9.90 8.92
C LEU A 11 -14.24 -8.67 8.97
N LEU A 12 -14.79 -7.52 9.36
CA LEU A 12 -14.03 -6.28 9.54
C LEU A 12 -13.05 -6.37 10.72
N LEU A 13 -13.50 -6.93 11.84
CA LEU A 13 -12.69 -7.16 13.03
C LEU A 13 -11.63 -8.24 12.81
N LEU A 14 -11.95 -9.31 12.10
CA LEU A 14 -11.00 -10.36 11.75
C LEU A 14 -9.96 -9.84 10.76
N GLY A 15 -10.37 -9.14 9.71
CA GLY A 15 -9.45 -8.55 8.73
C GLY A 15 -8.56 -7.47 9.35
N GLY A 16 -9.13 -6.52 10.09
CA GLY A 16 -8.38 -5.46 10.77
C GLY A 16 -7.49 -5.98 11.91
N GLY A 17 -8.00 -6.91 12.71
CA GLY A 17 -7.28 -7.52 13.83
C GLY A 17 -6.11 -8.39 13.36
N TRP A 18 -6.29 -9.22 12.33
CA TRP A 18 -5.24 -10.05 11.76
C TRP A 18 -4.11 -9.23 11.14
N THR A 19 -4.46 -8.13 10.46
CA THR A 19 -3.49 -7.21 9.84
C THR A 19 -2.66 -6.48 10.89
N LEU A 20 -3.24 -6.15 12.05
CA LEU A 20 -2.51 -5.55 13.17
C LEU A 20 -1.59 -6.55 13.88
N MET A 21 -2.01 -7.81 14.03
CA MET A 21 -1.25 -8.80 14.81
C MET A 21 -0.03 -9.35 14.05
N SER A 22 -0.08 -9.39 12.72
CA SER A 22 1.04 -9.82 11.86
C SER A 22 2.14 -8.74 11.69
N LYS A 23 1.89 -7.49 12.12
CA LYS A 23 2.74 -6.31 11.93
C LYS A 23 4.13 -6.40 12.57
N GLY A 24 4.26 -7.02 13.74
CA GLY A 24 5.47 -6.91 14.57
C GLY A 24 6.58 -7.93 14.29
N ARG A 25 6.29 -9.06 13.62
CA ARG A 25 7.27 -10.16 13.44
C ARG A 25 8.02 -10.11 12.11
N HIS A 26 7.61 -9.28 11.17
CA HIS A 26 8.15 -9.25 9.81
C HIS A 26 8.95 -8.00 9.47
N THR A 27 9.01 -6.99 10.35
CA THR A 27 9.68 -5.72 10.07
C THR A 27 11.20 -5.85 10.06
N ASP A 28 11.79 -6.51 11.06
CA ASP A 28 13.23 -6.46 11.30
C ASP A 28 14.02 -7.31 10.29
N GLN A 29 13.50 -8.50 9.96
CA GLN A 29 14.09 -9.34 8.91
C GLN A 29 13.97 -8.69 7.52
N ARG A 30 12.86 -8.01 7.24
CA ARG A 30 12.65 -7.30 5.98
C ARG A 30 13.56 -6.08 5.86
N GLU A 31 13.81 -5.36 6.96
CA GLU A 31 14.71 -4.21 6.96
C GLU A 31 16.14 -4.60 6.60
N ALA A 32 16.67 -5.69 7.18
CA ALA A 32 17.98 -6.22 6.83
C ALA A 32 18.10 -6.64 5.35
N LEU A 33 17.05 -7.24 4.79
CA LEU A 33 16.98 -7.59 3.36
C LEU A 33 16.93 -6.34 2.45
N THR A 34 16.30 -5.27 2.93
CA THR A 34 16.24 -3.98 2.21
C THR A 34 17.62 -3.40 2.05
N MET A 35 18.40 -3.38 3.14
CA MET A 35 19.75 -2.82 3.15
C MET A 35 20.64 -3.54 2.12
N ARG A 36 20.58 -4.88 2.09
CA ARG A 36 21.32 -5.70 1.11
C ARG A 36 20.91 -5.40 -0.34
N ARG A 37 19.61 -5.15 -0.61
CA ARG A 37 19.14 -4.79 -1.96
C ARG A 37 19.56 -3.39 -2.37
N VAL A 38 19.54 -2.43 -1.45
CA VAL A 38 20.02 -1.07 -1.71
C VAL A 38 21.49 -1.11 -2.14
N ASP A 39 22.33 -1.87 -1.44
CA ASP A 39 23.74 -2.03 -1.81
C ASP A 39 23.91 -2.67 -3.21
N ALA A 40 23.15 -3.72 -3.52
CA ALA A 40 23.15 -4.32 -4.86
C ALA A 40 22.65 -3.37 -5.95
N TYR A 41 21.71 -2.49 -5.63
CA TYR A 41 21.18 -1.52 -6.57
C TYR A 41 22.15 -0.37 -6.84
N ILE A 42 22.89 0.09 -5.83
CA ILE A 42 23.99 1.06 -6.00
C ILE A 42 25.00 0.55 -7.03
N GLU A 43 25.45 -0.71 -6.87
CA GLU A 43 26.38 -1.34 -7.80
C GLU A 43 25.83 -1.36 -9.24
N THR A 44 24.53 -1.64 -9.37
CA THR A 44 23.88 -1.65 -10.68
C THR A 44 23.77 -0.26 -11.30
N ILE A 45 23.43 0.77 -10.52
CA ILE A 45 23.37 2.17 -10.97
C ILE A 45 24.76 2.62 -11.47
N ARG A 46 25.83 2.27 -10.75
CA ARG A 46 27.20 2.58 -11.15
C ARG A 46 27.61 1.88 -12.44
N ARG A 47 27.18 0.63 -12.64
CA ARG A 47 27.49 -0.17 -13.82
C ARG A 47 26.70 0.26 -15.06
N GLU A 48 25.39 0.47 -14.92
CA GLU A 48 24.51 0.80 -16.04
C GLU A 48 24.57 2.29 -16.43
N ARG A 49 24.90 3.18 -15.47
CA ARG A 49 24.92 4.66 -15.63
C ARG A 49 23.68 5.23 -16.34
N ARG A 50 22.54 4.55 -16.20
CA ARG A 50 21.30 4.87 -16.94
C ARG A 50 20.70 6.20 -16.52
N ASN A 51 21.00 6.66 -15.30
CA ASN A 51 20.63 7.98 -14.81
C ASN A 51 21.90 8.74 -14.37
N PRO A 52 22.32 9.78 -15.09
CA PRO A 52 23.56 10.50 -14.82
C PRO A 52 23.51 11.28 -13.49
N GLU A 53 22.32 11.72 -13.04
CA GLU A 53 22.16 12.41 -11.75
C GLU A 53 22.44 11.44 -10.59
N LEU A 54 21.85 10.26 -10.61
CA LEU A 54 22.09 9.22 -9.58
C LEU A 54 23.53 8.70 -9.62
N ALA A 55 24.11 8.58 -10.81
CA ALA A 55 25.49 8.14 -10.99
C ALA A 55 26.54 9.21 -10.62
N ALA A 56 26.14 10.47 -10.44
CA ALA A 56 27.01 11.56 -9.98
C ALA A 56 27.02 11.74 -8.45
N MET A 57 26.00 11.23 -7.75
CA MET A 57 25.91 11.30 -6.29
C MET A 57 27.03 10.49 -5.60
N SER A 58 27.40 10.86 -4.38
CA SER A 58 28.27 10.03 -3.54
C SER A 58 27.57 8.75 -3.09
N ASP A 59 28.33 7.71 -2.74
CA ASP A 59 27.74 6.44 -2.27
C ASP A 59 26.92 6.63 -0.99
N THR A 60 27.33 7.54 -0.10
CA THR A 60 26.59 7.89 1.11
C THR A 60 25.26 8.56 0.78
N GLU A 61 25.24 9.57 -0.10
CA GLU A 61 24.01 10.25 -0.48
C GLU A 61 23.05 9.34 -1.26
N LEU A 62 23.58 8.49 -2.14
CA LEU A 62 22.78 7.54 -2.91
C LEU A 62 22.15 6.49 -1.99
N ARG A 63 22.91 5.95 -1.03
CA ARG A 63 22.39 5.01 -0.03
C ARG A 63 21.29 5.64 0.80
N ASP A 64 21.49 6.86 1.30
CA ASP A 64 20.47 7.56 2.11
C ASP A 64 19.19 7.85 1.30
N LEU A 65 19.34 8.24 0.03
CA LEU A 65 18.22 8.48 -0.87
C LEU A 65 17.42 7.20 -1.17
N LEU A 66 18.10 6.09 -1.46
CA LEU A 66 17.45 4.80 -1.73
C LEU A 66 16.81 4.21 -0.47
N HIS A 67 17.49 4.33 0.68
CA HIS A 67 16.98 3.85 1.96
C HIS A 67 15.75 4.64 2.42
N SER A 68 15.82 5.98 2.37
CA SER A 68 14.66 6.84 2.67
C SER A 68 13.54 6.65 1.66
N GLY A 69 13.85 6.42 0.37
CA GLY A 69 12.90 6.06 -0.67
C GLY A 69 12.14 4.76 -0.36
N ALA A 70 12.86 3.69 -0.04
CA ALA A 70 12.27 2.40 0.32
C ALA A 70 11.42 2.50 1.61
N ARG A 71 11.90 3.22 2.62
CA ARG A 71 11.16 3.45 3.88
C ARG A 71 9.88 4.24 3.65
N ASN A 72 9.93 5.31 2.84
CA ASN A 72 8.76 6.12 2.51
C ASN A 72 7.75 5.33 1.67
N LEU A 73 8.21 4.52 0.72
CA LEU A 73 7.34 3.67 -0.10
C LEU A 73 6.56 2.70 0.79
N ARG A 74 7.23 2.04 1.75
CA ARG A 74 6.57 1.15 2.73
C ARG A 74 5.57 1.88 3.60
N ALA A 75 5.94 3.05 4.12
CA ALA A 75 5.04 3.84 4.94
C ALA A 75 3.79 4.26 4.15
N ALA A 76 3.95 4.61 2.87
CA ALA A 76 2.85 4.97 2.01
C ALA A 76 1.99 3.75 1.62
N GLU A 77 2.59 2.58 1.40
CA GLU A 77 1.88 1.32 1.18
C GLU A 77 1.04 0.92 2.38
N GLN A 78 1.59 1.06 3.58
CA GLN A 78 0.87 0.82 4.82
C GLN A 78 -0.31 1.79 4.99
N ARG A 79 -0.09 3.09 4.73
CA ARG A 79 -1.16 4.10 4.76
C ARG A 79 -2.26 3.77 3.74
N ARG A 80 -1.88 3.37 2.52
CA ARG A 80 -2.82 2.91 1.48
C ARG A 80 -3.66 1.74 1.98
N GLY A 81 -3.04 0.73 2.61
CA GLY A 81 -3.76 -0.40 3.19
C GLY A 81 -4.83 0.04 4.20
N TRP A 82 -4.47 0.95 5.12
CA TRP A 82 -5.42 1.52 6.09
C TRP A 82 -6.52 2.34 5.45
N THR A 83 -6.20 3.17 4.45
CA THR A 83 -7.20 3.95 3.72
C THR A 83 -8.20 3.05 3.00
N LEU A 84 -7.73 1.98 2.34
CA LEU A 84 -8.61 1.04 1.63
C LEU A 84 -9.46 0.23 2.59
N LEU A 85 -8.92 -0.17 3.74
CA LEU A 85 -9.69 -0.81 4.80
C LEU A 85 -10.80 0.13 5.30
N GLY A 86 -10.48 1.39 5.57
CA GLY A 86 -11.46 2.40 5.97
C GLY A 86 -12.56 2.64 4.94
N ILE A 87 -12.22 2.75 3.66
CA ILE A 87 -13.20 2.90 2.56
C ILE A 87 -14.10 1.67 2.45
N SER A 88 -13.51 0.47 2.54
CA SER A 88 -14.25 -0.78 2.44
C SER A 88 -15.21 -0.95 3.62
N ALA A 89 -14.75 -0.59 4.82
CA ALA A 89 -15.54 -0.58 6.04
C ALA A 89 -16.75 0.37 5.93
N ALA A 90 -16.50 1.63 5.55
CA ALA A 90 -17.55 2.63 5.38
C ALA A 90 -18.56 2.22 4.29
N SER A 91 -18.08 1.67 3.18
CA SER A 91 -18.92 1.19 2.08
C SER A 91 -19.83 0.04 2.51
N LEU A 92 -19.32 -0.89 3.31
CA LEU A 92 -20.08 -2.02 3.84
C LEU A 92 -21.18 -1.56 4.81
N VAL A 93 -20.86 -0.61 5.71
CA VAL A 93 -21.85 0.00 6.61
C VAL A 93 -22.95 0.69 5.81
N ALA A 94 -22.58 1.52 4.83
CA ALA A 94 -23.54 2.21 3.96
C ALA A 94 -24.43 1.22 3.19
N ALA A 95 -23.84 0.18 2.60
CA ALA A 95 -24.60 -0.85 1.87
C ALA A 95 -25.59 -1.58 2.79
N THR A 96 -25.22 -1.80 4.05
CA THR A 96 -26.09 -2.47 5.02
C THR A 96 -27.27 -1.60 5.46
N ILE A 97 -27.05 -0.29 5.61
CA ILE A 97 -28.12 0.69 5.84
C ILE A 97 -29.08 0.68 4.64
N MET A 98 -28.54 0.74 3.42
CA MET A 98 -29.35 0.73 2.19
C MET A 98 -30.09 -0.60 2.00
N ALA A 99 -29.51 -1.71 2.41
CA ALA A 99 -30.18 -3.02 2.45
C ALA A 99 -31.45 -2.99 3.32
N SER A 100 -31.40 -2.22 4.41
CA SER A 100 -32.51 -2.09 5.37
C SER A 100 -33.65 -1.23 4.83
N MET A 101 -33.34 -0.31 3.90
CA MET A 101 -34.31 0.65 3.34
C MET A 101 -34.92 0.14 2.01
N GLU A 102 -34.09 -0.43 1.14
CA GLU A 102 -34.44 -0.77 -0.25
C GLU A 102 -34.22 -2.26 -0.58
N GLY A 103 -33.93 -3.07 0.43
CA GLY A 103 -33.68 -4.50 0.26
C GLY A 103 -32.39 -4.79 -0.51
N TRP A 104 -32.34 -5.94 -1.19
CA TRP A 104 -31.13 -6.42 -1.87
C TRP A 104 -30.64 -5.51 -3.01
N VAL A 105 -31.53 -4.75 -3.64
CA VAL A 105 -31.15 -3.81 -4.71
C VAL A 105 -30.33 -2.65 -4.13
N GLY A 106 -30.80 -2.02 -3.04
CA GLY A 106 -30.07 -0.94 -2.36
C GLY A 106 -28.70 -1.41 -1.87
N PHE A 107 -28.62 -2.60 -1.28
CA PHE A 107 -27.34 -3.22 -0.91
C PHE A 107 -26.40 -3.33 -2.12
N GLY A 108 -26.88 -3.94 -3.21
CA GLY A 108 -26.07 -4.23 -4.39
C GLY A 108 -25.53 -2.97 -5.06
N VAL A 109 -26.37 -1.95 -5.22
CA VAL A 109 -25.97 -0.66 -5.82
C VAL A 109 -24.93 0.03 -4.95
N THR A 110 -25.16 0.14 -3.63
CA THR A 110 -24.22 0.82 -2.73
C THR A 110 -22.90 0.05 -2.60
N ALA A 111 -22.94 -1.28 -2.54
CA ALA A 111 -21.73 -2.10 -2.55
C ALA A 111 -20.93 -1.92 -3.85
N ALA A 112 -21.61 -1.86 -5.00
CA ALA A 112 -20.96 -1.62 -6.29
C ALA A 112 -20.28 -0.24 -6.36
N VAL A 113 -20.96 0.82 -5.88
CA VAL A 113 -20.37 2.16 -5.79
C VAL A 113 -19.15 2.16 -4.87
N GLY A 114 -19.25 1.53 -3.71
CA GLY A 114 -18.15 1.37 -2.77
C GLY A 114 -16.93 0.66 -3.38
N ALA A 115 -17.17 -0.41 -4.14
CA ALA A 115 -16.12 -1.13 -4.85
C ALA A 115 -15.42 -0.27 -5.92
N ILE A 116 -16.17 0.53 -6.68
CA ILE A 116 -15.61 1.47 -7.67
C ILE A 116 -14.74 2.52 -6.98
N VAL A 117 -15.20 3.09 -5.88
CA VAL A 117 -14.44 4.09 -5.10
C VAL A 117 -13.18 3.47 -4.51
N ALA A 118 -13.27 2.27 -3.94
CA ALA A 118 -12.12 1.55 -3.39
C ALA A 118 -11.08 1.26 -4.49
N TYR A 119 -11.52 0.81 -5.67
CA TYR A 119 -10.64 0.57 -6.82
C TYR A 119 -9.97 1.86 -7.31
N GLY A 120 -10.74 2.93 -7.52
CA GLY A 120 -10.21 4.23 -7.96
C GLY A 120 -9.21 4.81 -6.97
N THR A 121 -9.50 4.72 -5.68
CA THR A 121 -8.58 5.16 -4.63
C THR A 121 -7.32 4.31 -4.60
N ASN A 122 -7.46 2.99 -4.73
CA ASN A 122 -6.32 2.07 -4.77
C ASN A 122 -5.36 2.41 -5.91
N GLU A 123 -5.88 2.67 -7.10
CA GLU A 123 -5.09 3.03 -8.27
C GLU A 123 -4.44 4.41 -8.13
N PHE A 124 -5.20 5.40 -7.64
CA PHE A 124 -4.67 6.74 -7.39
C PHE A 124 -3.52 6.73 -6.39
N LEU A 125 -3.69 6.05 -5.25
CA LEU A 125 -2.66 5.94 -4.22
C LEU A 125 -1.44 5.18 -4.74
N ASN A 126 -1.64 4.10 -5.50
CA ASN A 126 -0.53 3.35 -6.09
C ASN A 126 0.32 4.23 -7.02
N ARG A 127 -0.31 5.02 -7.89
CA ARG A 127 0.39 5.97 -8.77
C ARG A 127 1.10 7.06 -7.97
N GLN A 128 0.44 7.63 -6.97
CA GLN A 128 1.00 8.70 -6.14
C GLN A 128 2.22 8.22 -5.34
N MET A 129 2.21 6.98 -4.87
CA MET A 129 3.34 6.36 -4.17
C MET A 129 4.57 6.17 -5.05
N ARG A 130 4.36 5.78 -6.31
CA ARG A 130 5.44 5.46 -7.25
C ARG A 130 6.04 6.70 -7.92
N ALA A 131 5.21 7.71 -8.21
CA ALA A 131 5.61 8.90 -8.96
C ALA A 131 6.88 9.62 -8.44
N PRO A 132 7.13 9.80 -7.12
CA PRO A 132 8.34 10.47 -6.64
C PRO A 132 9.63 9.70 -6.96
N LEU A 133 9.59 8.37 -6.96
CA LEU A 133 10.74 7.51 -7.27
C LEU A 133 10.95 7.42 -8.79
N GLU A 134 9.86 7.25 -9.55
CA GLU A 134 9.89 7.24 -11.02
C GLU A 134 10.43 8.56 -11.60
N ARG A 135 10.02 9.71 -11.04
CA ARG A 135 10.56 11.03 -11.44
C ARG A 135 12.07 11.16 -11.22
N ARG A 136 12.63 10.42 -10.27
CA ARG A 136 14.07 10.36 -10.00
C ARG A 136 14.76 9.24 -10.80
N GLY A 137 14.05 8.56 -11.68
CA GLY A 137 14.56 7.44 -12.47
C GLY A 137 14.94 6.20 -11.64
N ILE A 138 14.34 6.07 -10.45
CA ILE A 138 14.57 4.95 -9.54
C ILE A 138 13.64 3.81 -9.90
N ASP A 139 14.21 2.63 -10.09
CA ASP A 139 13.47 1.40 -10.35
C ASP A 139 12.93 0.82 -9.03
N ILE A 140 11.61 0.91 -8.85
CA ILE A 140 10.92 0.55 -7.62
C ILE A 140 10.96 -0.97 -7.38
N GLU A 141 10.92 -1.76 -8.44
CA GLU A 141 10.91 -3.23 -8.36
C GLU A 141 12.21 -3.77 -7.75
N ARG A 142 13.31 -3.02 -7.93
CA ARG A 142 14.61 -3.33 -7.33
C ARG A 142 14.70 -2.95 -5.86
N LEU A 143 13.84 -2.05 -5.38
CA LEU A 143 13.82 -1.58 -3.99
C LEU A 143 12.87 -2.37 -3.08
N THR A 144 11.81 -2.96 -3.62
CA THR A 144 10.83 -3.72 -2.83
C THR A 144 11.24 -5.18 -2.60
N VAL A 145 10.85 -5.74 -1.45
CA VAL A 145 10.95 -7.16 -1.11
C VAL A 145 9.53 -7.67 -1.05
N GLU A 146 9.15 -8.64 -1.89
CA GLU A 146 7.88 -9.37 -1.77
C GLU A 146 7.82 -10.14 -0.43
#